data_AF-A0A1F0XRQ3-F1
#
_entry.id   AF-A0A1F0XRQ3-F1
#
_cell.length_a   1.000
_cell.length_b   1.000
_cell.length_c   1.000
_cell.angle_alpha   90.00
_cell.angle_beta   90.00
_cell.angle_gamma   90.00
#
_symmetry.space_group_name_H-M   'P 1'
#
loop_
_entity.id
_entity.type
_entity.pdbx_description
1 polymer ?
#
loop_
_entity_poly.entity_id
_entity_poly.type
_entity_poly.pdbx_seq_one_letter_code
_entity_poly.pdbx_strand_id
1 'polypeptide(L)'
;MTAAQSSIEALRIAARAAEEKQGTNLFAVDASDAMGLIDGFLVVSAHNERLVNAVADEVEDALREQADLKPVRREGRSSGRWILLDFGDIVVHVQHEEDREFYALDRLWAEAPRIELGVENEAPFDIEGETEEDAARIIPAQDEA
;
A
#
# COMPACT_ATOMS: atom_id res chain seq x y z
N MET A 1 -18.52 -7.99 7.35
CA MET A 1 -18.93 -6.59 7.16
C MET A 1 -18.20 -6.08 5.93
N THR A 2 -18.52 -4.90 5.41
CA THR A 2 -17.76 -4.31 4.30
C THR A 2 -17.33 -2.92 4.71
N ALA A 3 -16.22 -2.45 4.15
CA ALA A 3 -15.65 -1.15 4.43
C ALA A 3 -16.70 -0.03 4.31
N ALA A 4 -16.69 0.92 5.25
CA ALA A 4 -17.59 2.06 5.18
C ALA A 4 -17.28 2.93 3.95
N GLN A 5 -18.30 3.61 3.41
CA GLN A 5 -18.12 4.49 2.26
C GLN A 5 -17.09 5.60 2.53
N SER A 6 -17.05 6.13 3.76
CA SER A 6 -16.04 7.12 4.18
C SER A 6 -14.62 6.57 4.09
N SER A 7 -14.42 5.31 4.48
CA SER A 7 -13.13 4.62 4.42
C SER A 7 -12.69 4.41 2.96
N ILE A 8 -13.62 4.04 2.08
CA ILE A 8 -13.36 3.92 0.63
C ILE A 8 -12.97 5.27 0.02
N GLU A 9 -13.70 6.35 0.33
CA GLU A 9 -13.36 7.69 -0.19
C GLU A 9 -12.00 8.18 0.35
N ALA A 10 -11.68 7.91 1.62
CA ALA A 10 -10.37 8.24 2.18
C ALA A 10 -9.23 7.47 1.48
N LEU A 11 -9.41 6.18 1.19
CA LEU A 11 -8.43 5.40 0.43
C LEU A 11 -8.22 5.94 -0.99
N ARG A 12 -9.28 6.42 -1.64
CA ARG A 12 -9.18 7.07 -2.96
C ARG A 12 -8.41 8.39 -2.92
N ILE A 13 -8.64 9.20 -1.88
CA ILE A 13 -7.86 10.44 -1.66
C ILE A 13 -6.39 10.09 -1.47
N ALA A 14 -6.09 9.12 -0.60
CA ALA A 14 -4.72 8.67 -0.34
C ALA A 14 -4.05 8.11 -1.61
N ALA A 15 -4.76 7.31 -2.40
CA ALA A 15 -4.22 6.74 -3.63
C ALA A 15 -3.88 7.82 -4.67
N ARG A 16 -4.74 8.82 -4.84
CA ARG A 16 -4.47 9.96 -5.74
C ARG A 16 -3.26 10.77 -5.29
N ALA A 17 -3.19 11.10 -4.00
CA ALA A 17 -2.06 11.81 -3.40
C ALA A 17 -0.73 11.04 -3.60
N ALA A 18 -0.78 9.72 -3.42
CA ALA A 18 0.36 8.85 -3.67
C ALA A 18 0.78 8.84 -5.15
N GLU A 19 -0.16 8.74 -6.07
CA GLU A 19 0.09 8.80 -7.51
C GLU A 19 0.67 10.15 -7.95
N GLU A 20 0.18 11.27 -7.41
CA GLU A 20 0.73 12.62 -7.66
C GLU A 20 2.20 12.73 -7.22
N LYS A 21 2.62 11.93 -6.24
CA LYS A 21 4.02 11.77 -5.82
C LYS A 21 4.72 10.58 -6.47
N GLN A 22 4.26 10.13 -7.62
CA GLN A 22 4.89 9.06 -8.39
C GLN A 22 4.96 7.71 -7.62
N GLY A 23 4.05 7.50 -6.66
CA GLY A 23 3.81 6.19 -6.08
C GLY A 23 3.29 5.23 -7.15
N THR A 24 3.66 3.97 -7.04
CA THR A 24 3.35 2.93 -8.03
C THR A 24 2.73 1.70 -7.39
N ASN A 25 2.18 0.82 -8.23
CA ASN A 25 1.64 -0.48 -7.82
C ASN A 25 0.60 -0.34 -6.68
N LEU A 26 -0.31 0.61 -6.80
CA LEU A 26 -1.25 0.93 -5.72
C LEU A 26 -2.36 -0.10 -5.65
N PHE A 27 -2.62 -0.67 -4.48
CA PHE A 27 -3.85 -1.43 -4.29
C PHE A 27 -4.46 -1.21 -2.92
N ALA A 28 -5.79 -1.25 -2.88
CA ALA A 28 -6.52 -1.25 -1.62
C ALA A 28 -7.38 -2.49 -1.47
N VAL A 29 -7.55 -2.92 -0.23
CA VAL A 29 -8.41 -4.03 0.16
C VAL A 29 -9.36 -3.65 1.29
N ASP A 30 -10.53 -4.28 1.29
CA ASP A 30 -11.46 -4.31 2.40
C ASP A 30 -10.91 -5.27 3.47
N ALA A 31 -10.47 -4.68 4.58
CA ALA A 31 -9.89 -5.40 5.70
C ALA A 31 -10.88 -5.61 6.85
N SER A 32 -12.15 -5.18 6.69
CA SER A 32 -13.16 -5.19 7.75
C SER A 32 -13.43 -6.60 8.29
N ASP A 33 -13.38 -7.62 7.44
CA ASP A 33 -13.54 -9.02 7.84
C ASP A 33 -12.22 -9.70 8.28
N ALA A 34 -11.09 -9.27 7.72
CA ALA A 34 -9.79 -9.90 7.98
C ALA A 34 -9.16 -9.45 9.30
N MET A 35 -9.32 -8.17 9.67
CA MET A 35 -8.62 -7.58 10.82
C MET A 35 -9.55 -7.10 11.93
N GLY A 36 -10.84 -6.88 11.67
CA GLY A 36 -11.86 -6.49 12.66
C GLY A 36 -11.61 -5.17 13.40
N LEU A 37 -10.51 -4.47 13.09
CA LEU A 37 -10.08 -3.21 13.70
C LEU A 37 -10.08 -2.05 12.69
N ILE A 38 -9.77 -2.34 11.42
CA ILE A 38 -9.69 -1.37 10.33
C ILE A 38 -10.63 -1.80 9.20
N ASP A 39 -11.19 -0.84 8.49
CA ASP A 39 -12.06 -1.08 7.34
C ASP A 39 -11.27 -1.36 6.07
N GLY A 40 -10.13 -0.69 5.88
CA GLY A 40 -9.39 -0.84 4.64
C GLY A 40 -7.90 -0.53 4.74
N PHE A 41 -7.15 -1.14 3.82
CA PHE A 41 -5.70 -1.09 3.78
C PHE A 41 -5.23 -0.74 2.37
N LEU A 42 -4.43 0.32 2.23
CA LEU A 42 -3.81 0.73 0.97
C LEU A 42 -2.31 0.41 1.02
N VAL A 43 -1.79 -0.25 -0.02
CA VAL A 43 -0.36 -0.45 -0.24
C VAL A 43 0.09 0.39 -1.42
N VAL A 44 1.25 1.04 -1.26
CA VAL A 44 1.90 1.86 -2.29
C VAL A 44 3.38 1.51 -2.35
N SER A 45 3.92 1.37 -3.56
CA SER A 45 5.36 1.23 -3.81
C SER A 45 6.01 2.56 -4.19
N ALA A 46 7.30 2.69 -3.87
CA ALA A 46 8.16 3.79 -4.30
C ALA A 46 9.59 3.31 -4.59
N HIS A 47 10.26 3.93 -5.56
CA HIS A 47 11.55 3.46 -6.10
C HIS A 47 12.80 3.89 -5.30
N ASN A 48 12.62 4.69 -4.23
CA ASN A 48 13.69 5.01 -3.28
C ASN A 48 13.10 5.56 -1.97
N GLU A 49 13.91 5.62 -0.92
CA GLU A 49 13.51 6.03 0.43
C GLU A 49 13.06 7.50 0.50
N ARG A 50 13.65 8.37 -0.33
CA ARG A 50 13.22 9.77 -0.42
C ARG A 50 11.77 9.86 -0.92
N LEU A 51 11.43 9.04 -1.90
CA LEU A 51 10.09 8.99 -2.46
C LEU A 51 9.10 8.32 -1.50
N VAL A 52 9.49 7.25 -0.78
CA VAL A 52 8.67 6.67 0.29
C VAL A 52 8.24 7.75 1.30
N ASN A 53 9.18 8.59 1.75
CA ASN A 53 8.86 9.70 2.64
C ASN A 53 7.96 10.74 1.98
N ALA A 54 8.24 11.14 0.74
CA ALA A 54 7.47 12.16 0.04
C ALA A 54 6.01 11.72 -0.25
N VAL A 55 5.81 10.46 -0.61
CA VAL A 55 4.48 9.86 -0.80
C VAL A 55 3.72 9.83 0.53
N ALA A 56 4.36 9.36 1.61
CA ALA A 56 3.70 9.33 2.92
C ALA A 56 3.32 10.73 3.42
N ASP A 57 4.21 11.72 3.26
CA ASP A 57 3.93 13.10 3.67
C ASP A 57 2.76 13.70 2.85
N GLU A 58 2.71 13.47 1.53
CA GLU A 58 1.60 13.96 0.70
C GLU A 58 0.27 13.27 1.04
N VAL A 59 0.29 11.96 1.31
CA VAL A 59 -0.93 11.25 1.75
C VAL A 59 -1.47 11.83 3.07
N GLU A 60 -0.60 12.09 4.04
CA GLU A 60 -1.01 12.73 5.30
C GLU A 60 -1.63 14.11 5.07
N ASP A 61 -1.00 14.94 4.23
CA ASP A 61 -1.47 16.30 3.96
C ASP A 61 -2.80 16.29 3.17
N ALA A 62 -2.92 15.45 2.13
CA ALA A 62 -4.15 15.34 1.35
C ALA A 62 -5.33 14.83 2.19
N LEU A 63 -5.14 13.82 3.04
CA LEU A 63 -6.18 13.32 3.93
C LEU A 63 -6.60 14.35 4.99
N ARG A 64 -5.64 15.14 5.49
CA ARG A 64 -5.93 16.25 6.40
C ARG A 64 -6.76 17.34 5.72
N GLU A 65 -6.42 17.72 4.50
CA GLU A 65 -7.06 18.81 3.79
C GLU A 65 -8.44 18.45 3.23
N GLN A 66 -8.60 17.24 2.72
CA GLN A 66 -9.80 16.84 1.98
C GLN A 66 -10.81 16.04 2.82
N ALA A 67 -10.35 15.36 3.87
CA ALA A 67 -11.19 14.50 4.72
C ALA A 67 -11.15 14.87 6.21
N ASP A 68 -10.39 15.89 6.61
CA ASP A 68 -10.13 16.25 8.02
C ASP A 68 -9.61 15.07 8.87
N LEU A 69 -8.88 14.15 8.23
CA LEU A 69 -8.29 12.98 8.88
C LEU A 69 -6.84 13.27 9.27
N LYS A 70 -6.48 12.90 10.50
CA LYS A 70 -5.10 12.96 10.99
C LYS A 70 -4.64 11.57 11.35
N PRO A 71 -3.39 11.20 11.05
CA PRO A 71 -2.88 9.90 11.45
C PRO A 71 -2.89 9.82 12.98
N VAL A 72 -3.53 8.78 13.50
CA VAL A 72 -3.42 8.35 14.90
C VAL A 72 -1.98 7.98 15.20
N ARG A 73 -1.32 7.37 14.21
CA ARG A 73 0.04 6.86 14.37
C ARG A 73 0.79 6.88 13.04
N ARG A 74 2.09 7.17 13.13
CA ARG A 74 3.05 7.03 12.03
C ARG A 74 4.23 6.18 12.48
N GLU A 75 4.67 5.27 11.63
CA GLU A 75 5.73 4.32 11.92
C GLU A 75 6.76 4.25 10.77
N GLY A 76 7.97 3.73 11.01
CA GLY A 76 8.96 3.43 9.96
C GLY A 76 9.82 4.59 9.42
N ARG A 77 9.54 5.84 9.85
CA ARG A 77 10.23 7.05 9.32
C ARG A 77 11.78 7.01 9.38
N SER A 78 12.36 6.35 10.37
CA SER A 78 13.82 6.36 10.59
C SER A 78 14.62 5.59 9.53
N SER A 79 14.04 4.54 8.92
CA SER A 79 14.69 3.81 7.83
C SER A 79 14.34 4.38 6.46
N GLY A 80 13.13 4.94 6.31
CA GLY A 80 12.61 5.41 5.03
C GLY A 80 12.35 4.29 4.02
N ARG A 81 12.60 3.02 4.38
CA ARG A 81 12.32 1.85 3.53
C ARG A 81 10.84 1.48 3.54
N TRP A 82 10.15 1.75 4.65
CA TRP A 82 8.70 1.64 4.75
C TRP A 82 8.16 2.67 5.72
N ILE A 83 6.93 3.11 5.49
CA ILE A 83 6.16 3.98 6.38
C ILE A 83 4.74 3.45 6.46
N LEU A 84 4.25 3.30 7.69
CA LEU A 84 2.87 2.95 7.97
C LEU A 84 2.15 4.18 8.57
N LEU A 85 1.05 4.57 7.95
CA LEU A 85 0.16 5.63 8.39
C LEU A 85 -1.17 5.02 8.83
N ASP A 86 -1.46 5.14 10.12
CA ASP A 86 -2.68 4.63 10.74
C ASP A 86 -3.63 5.78 11.04
N PHE A 87 -4.82 5.77 10.43
CA PHE A 87 -5.88 6.77 10.61
C PHE A 87 -7.06 6.24 11.44
N GLY A 88 -6.92 5.07 12.08
CA GLY A 88 -7.99 4.40 12.82
C GLY A 88 -8.81 3.49 11.92
N ASP A 89 -9.62 4.04 11.01
CA ASP A 89 -10.50 3.25 10.14
C ASP A 89 -9.77 2.73 8.88
N ILE A 90 -8.72 3.43 8.44
CA ILE A 90 -7.89 3.01 7.31
C ILE A 90 -6.40 3.06 7.66
N VAL A 91 -5.63 2.23 6.95
CA VAL A 91 -4.18 2.21 7.04
C VAL A 91 -3.57 2.34 5.66
N VAL A 92 -2.52 3.16 5.54
CA VAL A 92 -1.73 3.33 4.32
C VAL A 92 -0.31 2.85 4.58
N HIS A 93 0.16 1.90 3.79
CA HIS A 93 1.51 1.36 3.84
C HIS A 93 2.28 1.75 2.58
N VAL A 94 3.31 2.58 2.76
CA VAL A 94 4.21 3.01 1.68
C VAL A 94 5.54 2.30 1.86
N GLN A 95 6.02 1.60 0.84
CA GLN A 95 7.24 0.80 0.94
C GLN A 95 8.12 0.91 -0.30
N HIS A 96 9.40 0.61 -0.10
CA HIS A 96 10.34 0.46 -1.21
C HIS A 96 9.94 -0.72 -2.11
N GLU A 97 10.08 -0.57 -3.43
CA GLU A 97 9.70 -1.61 -4.40
C GLU A 97 10.47 -2.92 -4.19
N GLU A 98 11.80 -2.87 -4.04
CA GLU A 98 12.63 -4.05 -3.73
C GLU A 98 12.18 -4.80 -2.46
N ASP A 99 11.76 -4.09 -1.41
CA ASP A 99 11.25 -4.73 -0.19
C ASP A 99 9.91 -5.42 -0.44
N ARG A 100 9.08 -4.87 -1.33
CA ARG A 100 7.81 -5.47 -1.71
C ARG A 100 8.01 -6.80 -2.41
N GLU A 101 8.97 -6.85 -3.33
CA GLU A 101 9.34 -8.09 -4.02
C GLU A 101 9.93 -9.12 -3.04
N PHE A 102 10.84 -8.68 -2.16
CA PHE A 102 11.51 -9.59 -1.22
C PHE A 102 10.56 -10.18 -0.17
N TYR A 103 9.71 -9.35 0.46
CA TYR A 103 8.82 -9.82 1.53
C TYR A 103 7.47 -10.33 1.01
N ALA A 104 7.06 -9.95 -0.20
CA ALA A 104 5.80 -10.34 -0.85
C ALA A 104 4.58 -10.22 0.10
N LEU A 105 4.52 -9.15 0.89
CA LEU A 105 3.47 -8.93 1.91
C LEU A 105 2.07 -8.83 1.27
N ASP A 106 1.99 -8.53 -0.02
CA ASP A 106 0.77 -8.56 -0.83
C ASP A 106 0.03 -9.90 -0.70
N ARG A 107 0.75 -11.01 -0.49
CA ARG A 107 0.16 -12.35 -0.31
C ARG A 107 -0.72 -12.45 0.93
N LEU A 108 -0.51 -11.60 1.94
CA LEU A 108 -1.37 -11.54 3.13
C LEU A 108 -2.80 -11.08 2.79
N TRP A 109 -2.97 -10.43 1.63
CA TRP A 109 -4.21 -9.82 1.20
C TRP A 109 -4.86 -10.55 0.01
N ALA A 110 -4.34 -11.72 -0.36
CA ALA A 110 -4.76 -12.46 -1.56
C ALA A 110 -6.26 -12.82 -1.55
N GLU A 111 -6.86 -13.03 -0.37
CA GLU A 111 -8.28 -13.38 -0.22
C GLU A 111 -9.16 -12.17 0.15
N ALA A 112 -8.57 -10.99 0.35
CA ALA A 112 -9.31 -9.80 0.76
C ALA A 112 -9.98 -9.12 -0.45
N PRO A 113 -11.27 -8.73 -0.35
CA PRO A 113 -11.93 -8.00 -1.44
C PRO A 113 -11.18 -6.73 -1.80
N ARG A 114 -10.96 -6.48 -3.09
CA ARG A 114 -10.30 -5.24 -3.56
C ARG A 114 -11.26 -4.05 -3.52
N ILE A 115 -10.70 -2.87 -3.24
CA ILE A 115 -11.39 -1.58 -3.30
C ILE A 115 -10.86 -0.82 -4.52
N GLU A 116 -11.76 -0.44 -5.43
CA GLU A 116 -11.42 0.35 -6.62
C GLU A 116 -10.99 1.78 -6.26
N LEU A 117 -9.76 2.14 -6.66
CA LEU A 117 -9.13 3.43 -6.36
C LEU A 117 -9.38 4.48 -7.44
N GLY A 118 -9.45 4.06 -8.71
CA GLY A 118 -9.67 4.97 -9.84
C GLY A 118 -8.47 5.87 -10.13
N VAL A 119 -7.27 5.30 -10.02
CA VAL A 119 -5.97 5.93 -10.33
C VAL A 119 -5.30 5.17 -11.49
N GLU A 120 -4.36 5.79 -12.21
CA GLU A 120 -3.71 5.15 -13.37
C GLU A 120 -2.75 4.03 -12.96
N ASN A 121 -2.05 4.21 -11.84
CA ASN A 121 -1.07 3.26 -11.29
C ASN A 121 -1.69 2.21 -10.36
N GLU A 122 -2.99 1.96 -10.49
CA GLU A 122 -3.70 0.91 -9.74
C GLU A 122 -3.19 -0.47 -10.19
N ALA A 123 -2.76 -1.29 -9.23
CA ALA A 123 -2.29 -2.64 -9.48
C ALA A 123 -3.45 -3.52 -9.96
N PRO A 124 -3.23 -4.39 -10.94
CA PRO A 124 -4.30 -5.22 -11.50
C PRO A 124 -5.02 -6.07 -10.45
N PHE A 125 -6.30 -6.35 -10.71
CA PHE A 125 -7.20 -7.15 -9.87
C PHE A 125 -6.71 -8.58 -9.64
N ASP A 126 -5.93 -9.11 -10.59
CA ASP A 126 -5.35 -10.44 -10.51
C ASP A 126 -3.85 -10.33 -10.20
N ILE A 127 -3.49 -10.67 -8.97
CA ILE A 127 -2.23 -11.37 -8.75
C ILE A 127 -2.47 -12.80 -9.25
N GLU A 128 -2.62 -12.99 -10.57
CA GLU A 128 -2.45 -14.33 -11.14
C GLU A 128 -1.08 -14.76 -10.67
N GLY A 129 -1.06 -15.76 -9.78
CA GLY A 129 0.12 -16.14 -9.04
C GLY A 129 1.32 -16.17 -9.96
N GLU A 130 2.35 -15.42 -9.60
CA GLU A 130 3.70 -15.68 -10.09
C GLU A 130 3.87 -17.19 -10.04
N THR A 131 3.97 -17.80 -11.21
CA THR A 131 4.20 -19.24 -11.28
C THR A 131 5.50 -19.54 -10.52
N GLU A 132 5.70 -20.77 -10.05
CA GLU A 132 7.00 -21.18 -9.46
C GLU A 132 8.20 -20.82 -10.37
N GLU A 133 7.97 -20.70 -11.68
CA GLU A 133 8.94 -20.24 -12.68
C GLU A 133 9.32 -18.75 -12.56
N ASP A 134 8.41 -17.87 -12.17
CA ASP A 134 8.68 -16.43 -12.05
C ASP A 134 9.39 -16.09 -10.74
N ALA A 135 9.04 -16.77 -9.64
CA ALA A 135 9.77 -16.67 -8.38
C ALA A 135 11.22 -17.19 -8.49
N ALA A 136 11.46 -18.20 -9.34
CA ALA A 136 12.80 -18.76 -9.59
C ALA A 136 13.71 -17.86 -10.44
N ARG A 137 13.18 -16.83 -11.12
CA ARG A 137 14.00 -15.85 -11.87
C ARG A 137 14.58 -14.74 -10.99
N ILE A 138 13.97 -14.47 -9.84
CA ILE A 138 14.32 -13.35 -8.97
C ILE A 138 15.45 -13.71 -8.00
N ILE A 139 15.62 -14.99 -7.67
CA ILE A 139 16.79 -15.46 -6.91
C ILE A 139 17.93 -15.70 -7.90
N PRO A 140 18.99 -14.86 -7.95
CA PRO A 140 20.16 -15.21 -8.75
C PRO A 140 20.70 -16.52 -8.19
N ALA A 141 20.80 -17.53 -9.05
CA ALA A 141 21.50 -18.76 -8.76
C ALA A 141 22.84 -18.39 -8.13
N GLN A 142 22.97 -18.61 -6.82
CA GLN A 142 24.25 -18.54 -6.15
C GLN A 142 25.04 -19.71 -6.72
N ASP A 143 25.93 -19.40 -7.68
CA ASP A 143 26.92 -20.33 -8.17
C ASP A 143 27.76 -20.79 -6.97
N GLU A 144 27.70 -22.09 -6.68
CA GLU A 144 28.63 -22.74 -5.76
C GLU A 144 30.05 -22.67 -6.36
N ALA A 145 30.96 -21.97 -5.68
CA ALA A 145 32.41 -22.10 -5.87
C ALA A 145 33.16 -21.84 -4.56
#